data_AF-A0A137P8W0-F1
#
_entry.id   AF-A0A137P8W0-F1
#
_cell.length_a   1.000
_cell.length_b   1.000
_cell.length_c   1.000
_cell.angle_alpha   90.00
_cell.angle_beta   90.00
_cell.angle_gamma   90.00
#
_symmetry.space_group_name_H-M   'P 1'
#
loop_
_entity.id
_entity.type
_entity.pdbx_description
1 polymer ?
#
loop_
_entity_poly.entity_id
_entity_poly.type
_entity_poly.pdbx_seq_one_letter_code
_entity_poly.pdbx_strand_id
1 'polypeptide(L)'
;MIRSLSLNTFKNIKSTRNFSIKSIINEQYKVCWNENHDPRQCKGYFINENYQLISPFHDIPLKANSEANTFNMVVEIPRFTNLKLEVNKDGFLNPIQPDIKKGKYRVVKPFFPYSGYLWNYGYLPQTWESPFEIHPVLKVKGDNDPIDVCEIGTKLAKVGDVKQVKLLGGLAMLDEGELDWKVFAIDIKDPLAKTLNDIKDIETHLPDLIPHTINWFKNYKKADGKPENQFAFDSEPQSKEKILDVVNETHGYWKKLLNSNDPSMETKISKNFSSDLSVAFKENEDFYNAHKILQGDPYLTQLMNTLNINSNNLELKPKSDELQLHYNK
;
A
#
# COMPACT_ATOMS: atom_id res chain seq x y z
N MET A 1 9.32 -9.10 60.69
CA MET A 1 8.48 -8.11 61.41
C MET A 1 9.18 -6.76 61.31
N ILE A 2 9.00 -6.04 60.21
CA ILE A 2 8.06 -4.91 60.06
C ILE A 2 8.23 -3.88 61.18
N ARG A 3 8.90 -2.76 60.87
CA ARG A 3 8.48 -1.41 61.27
C ARG A 3 9.01 -0.37 60.28
N SER A 4 8.11 0.54 59.97
CA SER A 4 8.09 1.58 58.94
C SER A 4 9.23 2.59 59.01
N LEU A 5 9.74 3.00 57.84
CA LEU A 5 10.42 4.29 57.66
C LEU A 5 9.77 5.06 56.49
N SER A 6 9.58 6.34 56.78
CA SER A 6 8.72 7.34 56.15
C SER A 6 9.12 7.79 54.75
N LEU A 7 8.11 8.10 53.93
CA LEU A 7 8.19 8.98 52.77
C LEU A 7 8.70 10.36 53.21
N ASN A 8 9.87 10.80 52.71
CA ASN A 8 10.16 12.21 52.38
C ASN A 8 11.61 12.37 51.87
N THR A 9 11.88 12.05 50.61
CA THR A 9 13.10 12.57 49.95
C THR A 9 13.00 12.63 48.43
N PHE A 10 11.94 13.21 47.86
CA PHE A 10 11.98 13.74 46.48
C PHE A 10 11.06 14.98 46.37
N LYS A 11 11.39 16.03 47.14
CA LYS A 11 10.99 17.39 46.79
C LYS A 11 12.14 18.00 45.99
N ASN A 12 11.79 18.54 44.82
CA ASN A 12 12.62 19.30 43.87
C ASN A 12 13.20 18.54 42.67
N ILE A 13 12.31 18.16 41.74
CA ILE A 13 12.59 18.36 40.30
C ILE A 13 11.38 19.06 39.69
N LYS A 14 11.45 20.38 39.58
CA LYS A 14 10.58 21.15 38.68
C LYS A 14 11.12 20.94 37.25
N SER A 15 10.45 20.12 36.46
CA SER A 15 10.55 20.16 35.00
C SER A 15 9.25 19.60 34.42
N THR A 16 8.21 20.44 34.40
CA THR A 16 7.08 20.24 33.50
C THR A 16 7.51 20.65 32.10
N ARG A 17 8.20 19.77 31.38
CA ARG A 17 8.16 19.80 29.92
C ARG A 17 6.92 19.01 29.51
N ASN A 18 5.88 19.74 29.13
CA ASN A 18 4.76 19.18 28.39
C ASN A 18 5.31 18.62 27.07
N PHE A 19 5.65 17.34 27.04
CA PHE A 19 5.75 16.60 25.78
C PHE A 19 4.32 16.46 25.26
N SER A 20 3.93 17.41 24.43
CA SER A 20 2.75 17.25 23.58
C SER A 20 2.96 15.99 22.74
N ILE A 21 2.07 15.01 22.88
CA ILE A 21 2.04 13.75 22.11
C ILE A 21 2.13 14.00 20.58
N LYS A 22 1.83 15.22 20.10
CA LYS A 22 2.08 15.63 18.71
C LYS A 22 3.53 15.45 18.23
N SER A 23 4.54 15.36 19.11
CA SER A 23 5.95 15.42 18.68
C SER A 23 6.59 14.07 18.33
N ILE A 24 5.87 12.94 18.36
CA ILE A 24 6.51 11.62 18.24
C ILE A 24 6.25 10.92 16.89
N ILE A 25 5.24 11.32 16.10
CA ILE A 25 5.00 10.70 14.79
C ILE A 25 4.64 11.78 13.76
N ASN A 26 5.65 12.21 12.99
CA ASN A 26 5.54 13.23 11.94
C ASN A 26 5.15 12.63 10.59
N GLU A 27 4.13 11.77 10.58
CA GLU A 27 3.62 11.11 9.38
C GLU A 27 2.28 11.76 9.01
N GLN A 28 2.18 12.23 7.76
CA GLN A 28 0.98 12.91 7.25
C GLN A 28 -0.22 11.96 7.15
N TYR A 29 0.05 10.68 6.89
CA TYR A 29 -0.97 9.66 6.75
C TYR A 29 -0.53 8.40 7.50
N LYS A 30 -1.50 7.68 8.07
CA LYS A 30 -1.26 6.39 8.72
C LYS A 30 -2.29 5.37 8.26
N VAL A 31 -1.86 4.12 8.17
CA VAL A 31 -2.76 2.98 7.99
C VAL A 31 -3.15 2.38 9.35
N CYS A 32 -4.43 2.09 9.52
CA CYS A 32 -5.04 1.48 10.68
C CYS A 32 -5.76 0.20 10.24
N TRP A 33 -5.37 -0.93 10.82
CA TRP A 33 -5.96 -2.23 10.50
C TRP A 33 -7.15 -2.50 11.39
N ASN A 34 -8.27 -2.97 10.82
CA ASN A 34 -9.38 -3.47 11.63
C ASN A 34 -8.97 -4.73 12.41
N GLU A 35 -9.52 -4.88 13.61
CA GLU A 35 -9.41 -6.12 14.37
C GLU A 35 -10.31 -7.17 13.71
N ASN A 36 -9.72 -8.17 13.07
CA ASN A 36 -10.45 -9.33 12.57
C ASN A 36 -9.64 -10.61 12.79
N HIS A 37 -10.25 -11.61 13.42
CA HIS A 37 -9.63 -12.92 13.65
C HIS A 37 -9.49 -13.73 12.36
N ASP A 38 -10.28 -13.40 11.34
CA ASP A 38 -10.10 -13.92 9.98
C ASP A 38 -9.21 -12.96 9.20
N PRO A 39 -7.94 -13.32 8.91
CA PRO A 39 -7.05 -12.39 8.21
C PRO A 39 -7.52 -12.12 6.77
N ARG A 40 -8.52 -12.86 6.23
CA ARG A 40 -9.14 -12.63 4.91
C ARG A 40 -10.01 -11.38 4.91
N GLN A 41 -10.37 -10.93 6.10
CA GLN A 41 -11.22 -9.77 6.32
C GLN A 41 -10.44 -8.60 6.94
N CYS A 42 -9.12 -8.74 7.05
CA CYS A 42 -8.24 -7.63 7.42
C CYS A 42 -8.22 -6.58 6.31
N LYS A 43 -8.44 -5.33 6.72
CA LYS A 43 -8.56 -4.14 5.90
C LYS A 43 -7.77 -3.02 6.57
N GLY A 44 -6.87 -2.40 5.82
CA GLY A 44 -6.10 -1.23 6.22
C GLY A 44 -6.83 0.03 5.78
N TYR A 45 -7.44 0.74 6.74
CA TYR A 45 -8.06 2.05 6.56
C TYR A 45 -7.05 3.16 6.81
N PHE A 46 -7.27 4.35 6.25
CA PHE A 46 -6.31 5.45 6.36
C PHE A 46 -6.85 6.57 7.24
N ILE A 47 -5.94 7.18 8.00
CA ILE A 47 -6.19 8.42 8.73
C ILE A 47 -5.18 9.50 8.31
N ASN A 48 -5.62 10.76 8.28
CA ASN A 48 -4.75 11.92 8.03
C ASN A 48 -4.14 12.49 9.32
N GLU A 49 -3.36 13.57 9.22
CA GLU A 49 -2.74 14.22 10.39
C GLU A 49 -3.73 14.78 11.41
N ASN A 50 -4.99 14.94 11.01
CA ASN A 50 -6.11 15.39 11.86
C ASN A 50 -6.91 14.22 12.44
N TYR A 51 -6.43 12.98 12.30
CA TYR A 51 -7.10 11.74 12.75
C TYR A 51 -8.47 11.50 12.10
N GLN A 52 -8.70 12.04 10.91
CA GLN A 52 -9.92 11.79 10.15
C GLN A 52 -9.71 10.57 9.27
N LEU A 53 -10.71 9.68 9.25
CA LEU A 53 -10.76 8.59 8.28
C LEU A 53 -10.88 9.14 6.87
N ILE A 54 -10.06 8.58 5.97
CA ILE A 54 -9.99 9.01 4.57
C ILE A 54 -9.92 7.80 3.65
N SER A 55 -10.35 7.99 2.40
CA SER A 55 -10.07 7.08 1.30
C SER A 55 -8.63 7.30 0.80
N PRO A 56 -7.75 6.28 0.80
CA PRO A 56 -6.44 6.42 0.20
C PRO A 56 -6.49 6.60 -1.32
N PHE A 57 -7.58 6.17 -1.96
CA PHE A 57 -7.76 6.35 -3.40
C PHE A 57 -8.22 7.77 -3.74
N HIS A 58 -9.15 8.34 -2.96
CA HIS A 58 -9.84 9.58 -3.35
C HIS A 58 -9.36 10.83 -2.60
N ASP A 59 -8.93 10.69 -1.35
CA ASP A 59 -8.68 11.84 -0.46
C ASP A 59 -7.19 12.17 -0.32
N ILE A 60 -6.29 11.21 -0.57
CA ILE A 60 -4.85 11.51 -0.65
C ILE A 60 -4.59 12.27 -1.97
N PRO A 61 -4.03 13.49 -1.93
CA PRO A 61 -3.77 14.25 -3.14
C PRO A 61 -2.76 13.54 -4.05
N LEU A 62 -3.03 13.50 -5.36
CA LEU A 62 -2.08 12.97 -6.36
C LEU A 62 -0.70 13.65 -6.26
N LYS A 63 -0.67 14.99 -6.28
CA LYS A 63 0.56 15.76 -6.16
C LYS A 63 0.86 16.08 -4.70
N ALA A 64 2.04 15.70 -4.22
CA ALA A 64 2.56 16.10 -2.92
C ALA A 64 3.11 17.54 -2.95
N ASN A 65 3.75 17.91 -4.06
CA ASN A 65 4.19 19.28 -4.32
C ASN A 65 4.12 19.55 -5.84
N SER A 66 3.27 20.51 -6.21
CA SER A 66 3.05 20.87 -7.62
C SER A 66 4.27 21.51 -8.28
N GLU A 67 5.03 22.33 -7.56
CA GLU A 67 6.20 23.04 -8.08
C GLU A 67 7.38 22.08 -8.31
N ALA A 68 7.59 21.15 -7.37
CA ALA A 68 8.64 20.15 -7.45
C ALA A 68 8.27 18.93 -8.31
N ASN A 69 7.03 18.86 -8.83
CA ASN A 69 6.47 17.69 -9.50
C ASN A 69 6.71 16.38 -8.74
N THR A 70 6.42 16.41 -7.43
CA THR A 70 6.43 15.22 -6.59
C THR A 70 5.01 14.74 -6.34
N PHE A 71 4.86 13.42 -6.25
CA PHE A 71 3.58 12.73 -6.17
C PHE A 71 3.49 11.95 -4.87
N ASN A 72 2.28 11.77 -4.35
CA ASN A 72 2.06 10.77 -3.31
C ASN A 72 1.88 9.41 -3.99
N MET A 73 2.57 8.40 -3.47
CA MET A 73 2.36 6.99 -3.82
C MET A 73 1.85 6.29 -2.57
N VAL A 74 0.79 5.51 -2.71
CA VAL A 74 0.29 4.63 -1.66
C VAL A 74 0.90 3.25 -1.88
N VAL A 75 1.66 2.74 -0.90
CA VAL A 75 2.31 1.43 -0.99
C VAL A 75 1.33 0.33 -0.61
N GLU A 76 1.19 -0.67 -1.47
CA GLU A 76 0.37 -1.85 -1.23
C GLU A 76 1.22 -3.06 -0.86
N ILE A 77 2.33 -3.28 -1.58
CA ILE A 77 3.14 -4.49 -1.46
C ILE A 77 4.61 -4.08 -1.26
N PRO A 78 5.17 -4.26 -0.04
CA PRO A 78 6.58 -4.06 0.21
C PRO A 78 7.46 -4.95 -0.69
N ARG A 79 8.63 -4.42 -1.06
CA ARG A 79 9.61 -5.20 -1.85
C ARG A 79 9.97 -6.53 -1.17
N PHE A 80 10.14 -7.56 -1.99
CA PHE A 80 10.43 -8.95 -1.63
C PHE A 80 9.34 -9.67 -0.85
N THR A 81 8.11 -9.14 -0.86
CA THR A 81 6.93 -9.83 -0.33
C THR A 81 6.06 -10.38 -1.47
N ASN A 82 5.12 -11.27 -1.13
CA ASN A 82 4.37 -12.06 -2.12
C ASN A 82 2.85 -11.92 -1.98
N LEU A 83 2.34 -11.45 -0.84
CA LEU A 83 0.90 -11.30 -0.63
C LEU A 83 0.39 -10.20 -1.55
N LYS A 84 -0.56 -10.53 -2.44
CA LYS A 84 -1.17 -9.51 -3.27
C LYS A 84 -2.19 -8.73 -2.43
N LEU A 85 -1.77 -7.54 -2.02
CA LEU A 85 -2.61 -6.53 -1.40
C LEU A 85 -3.01 -5.52 -2.47
N GLU A 86 -4.24 -5.04 -2.40
CA GLU A 86 -4.75 -4.05 -3.34
C GLU A 86 -5.76 -3.13 -2.65
N VAL A 87 -5.87 -1.91 -3.14
CA VAL A 87 -6.93 -0.97 -2.78
C VAL A 87 -8.28 -1.52 -3.22
N ASN A 88 -9.22 -1.63 -2.28
CA ASN A 88 -10.56 -2.06 -2.59
C ASN A 88 -11.39 -0.90 -3.16
N LYS A 89 -11.42 -0.77 -4.49
CA LYS A 89 -12.18 0.29 -5.20
C LYS A 89 -13.67 0.31 -4.82
N ASP A 90 -14.26 -0.84 -4.55
CA ASP A 90 -15.69 -0.95 -4.23
C ASP A 90 -15.97 -0.88 -2.71
N GLY A 91 -14.92 -0.87 -1.89
CA GLY A 91 -15.00 -0.83 -0.44
C GLY A 91 -15.26 0.59 0.10
N PHE A 92 -16.05 0.67 1.17
CA PHE A 92 -16.21 1.92 1.92
C PHE A 92 -14.84 2.47 2.36
N LEU A 93 -14.52 3.71 1.98
CA LEU A 93 -13.21 4.36 2.20
C LEU A 93 -12.01 3.63 1.58
N ASN A 94 -12.23 2.78 0.59
CA ASN A 94 -11.19 2.14 -0.22
C ASN A 94 -9.99 1.58 0.57
N PRO A 95 -10.20 0.70 1.56
CA PRO A 95 -9.09 0.17 2.34
C PRO A 95 -8.18 -0.71 1.48
N ILE A 96 -6.92 -0.83 1.88
CA ILE A 96 -6.04 -1.87 1.34
C ILE A 96 -6.41 -3.21 1.97
N GLN A 97 -6.57 -4.24 1.17
CA GLN A 97 -6.90 -5.58 1.64
C GLN A 97 -6.27 -6.66 0.75
N PRO A 98 -6.19 -7.91 1.21
CA PRO A 98 -5.74 -9.02 0.36
C PRO A 98 -6.68 -9.28 -0.81
N ASP A 99 -6.13 -9.49 -2.01
CA ASP A 99 -6.87 -10.06 -3.15
C ASP A 99 -7.25 -11.51 -2.81
N ILE A 100 -8.54 -11.85 -2.95
CA ILE A 100 -9.07 -13.19 -2.67
C ILE A 100 -9.55 -13.81 -3.97
N LYS A 101 -8.90 -14.90 -4.37
CA LYS A 101 -9.26 -15.69 -5.55
C LYS A 101 -9.67 -17.09 -5.13
N LYS A 102 -10.89 -17.49 -5.49
CA LYS A 102 -11.47 -18.82 -5.15
C LYS A 102 -11.41 -19.12 -3.64
N GLY A 103 -11.70 -18.11 -2.80
CA GLY A 103 -11.73 -18.24 -1.34
C GLY A 103 -10.37 -18.32 -0.64
N LYS A 104 -9.26 -18.12 -1.37
CA LYS A 104 -7.88 -18.11 -0.84
C LYS A 104 -7.22 -16.77 -1.13
N TYR A 105 -6.29 -16.37 -0.27
CA TYR A 105 -5.40 -15.25 -0.57
C TYR A 105 -4.66 -15.50 -1.87
N ARG A 106 -4.59 -14.47 -2.70
CA ARG A 106 -3.69 -14.48 -3.82
C ARG A 106 -2.28 -14.16 -3.32
N VAL A 107 -1.38 -15.09 -3.57
CA VAL A 107 0.04 -14.95 -3.29
C VAL A 107 0.76 -15.09 -4.63
N VAL A 108 1.52 -14.06 -5.02
CA VAL A 108 2.37 -14.13 -6.20
C VAL A 108 3.47 -15.15 -5.93
N LYS A 109 3.50 -16.23 -6.71
CA LYS A 109 4.46 -17.32 -6.52
C LYS A 109 5.87 -16.84 -6.85
N PRO A 110 6.88 -17.13 -6.00
CA PRO A 110 8.27 -16.96 -6.37
C PRO A 110 8.59 -17.74 -7.65
N PHE A 111 9.44 -17.17 -8.50
CA PHE A 111 9.94 -17.84 -9.69
C PHE A 111 11.35 -17.34 -9.98
N PHE A 112 12.26 -18.26 -10.29
CA PHE A 112 13.67 -17.93 -10.43
C PHE A 112 13.92 -16.82 -11.48
N PRO A 113 14.76 -15.81 -11.19
CA PRO A 113 15.59 -15.62 -9.98
C PRO A 113 14.92 -14.77 -8.87
N TYR A 114 13.61 -14.55 -8.94
CA TYR A 114 12.89 -13.58 -8.12
C TYR A 114 12.15 -14.19 -6.93
N SER A 115 12.23 -13.50 -5.79
CA SER A 115 11.45 -13.80 -4.59
C SER A 115 10.52 -12.63 -4.28
N GLY A 116 9.27 -12.73 -4.72
CA GLY A 116 8.27 -11.68 -4.53
C GLY A 116 8.40 -10.51 -5.51
N TYR A 117 7.82 -9.36 -5.14
CA TYR A 117 7.91 -8.12 -5.91
C TYR A 117 9.31 -7.52 -5.83
N LEU A 118 9.82 -6.98 -6.94
CA LEU A 118 11.17 -6.42 -7.03
C LEU A 118 11.28 -4.98 -6.54
N TRP A 119 10.14 -4.32 -6.30
CA TRP A 119 10.01 -2.92 -5.92
C TRP A 119 9.11 -2.80 -4.71
N ASN A 120 9.11 -1.65 -4.06
CA ASN A 120 7.92 -1.28 -3.28
C ASN A 120 6.83 -0.98 -4.32
N TYR A 121 5.72 -1.71 -4.26
CA TYR A 121 4.68 -1.65 -5.26
C TYR A 121 3.41 -1.04 -4.67
N GLY A 122 2.69 -0.29 -5.50
CA GLY A 122 1.44 0.36 -5.14
C GLY A 122 0.98 1.26 -6.27
N TYR A 123 0.32 2.37 -5.96
CA TYR A 123 -0.34 3.19 -6.98
C TYR A 123 -0.27 4.69 -6.69
N LEU A 124 -0.60 5.51 -7.71
CA LEU A 124 -0.86 6.94 -7.50
C LEU A 124 -2.35 7.18 -7.19
N PRO A 125 -2.69 7.83 -6.07
CA PRO A 125 -4.08 8.13 -5.74
C PRO A 125 -4.66 9.15 -6.72
N GLN A 126 -5.98 9.22 -6.80
CA GLN A 126 -6.71 10.10 -7.71
C GLN A 126 -6.35 9.91 -9.20
N THR A 127 -5.93 8.72 -9.62
CA THR A 127 -5.75 8.35 -11.03
C THR A 127 -6.65 7.18 -11.38
N TRP A 128 -7.02 7.03 -12.64
CA TRP A 128 -7.83 5.89 -13.06
C TRP A 128 -7.60 5.55 -14.54
N GLU A 129 -7.18 4.32 -14.79
CA GLU A 129 -7.06 3.70 -16.11
C GLU A 129 -8.45 3.31 -16.60
N SER A 130 -9.15 4.25 -17.23
CA SER A 130 -10.56 4.08 -17.57
C SER A 130 -10.81 2.90 -18.52
N PRO A 131 -11.73 1.97 -18.18
CA PRO A 131 -12.15 0.89 -19.09
C PRO A 131 -13.12 1.37 -20.17
N PHE A 132 -13.49 2.65 -20.14
CA PHE A 132 -14.42 3.28 -21.08
C PHE A 132 -13.71 4.05 -22.19
N GLU A 133 -12.44 4.39 -21.98
CA GLU A 133 -11.62 5.14 -22.93
C GLU A 133 -10.75 4.14 -23.72
N ILE A 134 -10.69 4.29 -25.04
CA ILE A 134 -9.85 3.45 -25.90
C ILE A 134 -8.56 4.19 -26.21
N HIS A 135 -7.43 3.61 -25.85
CA HIS A 135 -6.13 4.20 -26.11
C HIS A 135 -5.95 4.45 -27.63
N PRO A 136 -5.60 5.67 -28.05
CA PRO A 136 -5.71 6.11 -29.44
C PRO A 136 -4.81 5.33 -30.41
N VAL A 137 -3.64 4.87 -29.94
CA VAL A 137 -2.68 4.10 -30.76
C VAL A 137 -2.89 2.60 -30.59
N LEU A 138 -2.77 2.09 -29.36
CA LEU A 138 -2.84 0.66 -29.03
C LEU A 138 -4.23 0.02 -29.20
N LYS A 139 -5.31 0.80 -29.29
CA LYS A 139 -6.70 0.32 -29.45
C LYS A 139 -7.18 -0.65 -28.35
N VAL A 140 -6.63 -0.51 -27.15
CA VAL A 140 -7.03 -1.24 -25.93
C VAL A 140 -7.61 -0.28 -24.91
N LYS A 141 -8.30 -0.81 -23.90
CA LYS A 141 -8.88 -0.05 -22.78
C LYS A 141 -7.97 -0.11 -21.56
N GLY A 142 -8.15 0.79 -20.59
CA GLY A 142 -7.47 0.70 -19.29
C GLY A 142 -7.98 -0.47 -18.43
N ASP A 143 -7.17 -0.91 -17.47
CA ASP A 143 -7.43 -2.03 -16.55
C ASP A 143 -8.43 -1.73 -15.42
N ASN A 144 -9.01 -0.53 -15.41
CA ASN A 144 -9.98 -0.07 -14.43
C ASN A 144 -9.41 0.07 -12.99
N ASP A 145 -8.09 0.21 -12.84
CA ASP A 145 -7.39 0.48 -11.58
C ASP A 145 -6.74 1.88 -11.54
N PRO A 146 -6.29 2.37 -10.38
CA PRO A 146 -5.37 3.49 -10.33
C PRO A 146 -4.03 3.12 -10.96
N ILE A 147 -3.27 4.10 -11.45
CA ILE A 147 -2.01 3.83 -12.15
C ILE A 147 -0.98 3.19 -11.20
N ASP A 148 -0.38 2.09 -11.66
CA ASP A 148 0.56 1.30 -10.88
C ASP A 148 1.97 1.90 -10.84
N VAL A 149 2.63 1.76 -9.70
CA VAL A 149 3.95 2.33 -9.42
C VAL A 149 4.89 1.28 -8.85
N CYS A 150 6.05 1.17 -9.49
CA CYS A 150 7.24 0.46 -9.04
C CYS A 150 8.22 1.48 -8.44
N GLU A 151 8.26 1.58 -7.10
CA GLU A 151 9.19 2.47 -6.40
C GLU A 151 10.53 1.77 -6.15
N ILE A 152 11.59 2.34 -6.74
CA ILE A 152 12.88 1.67 -6.95
C ILE A 152 13.93 2.02 -5.88
N GLY A 153 13.57 2.84 -4.90
CA GLY A 153 14.46 3.30 -3.84
C GLY A 153 14.99 2.17 -2.96
N THR A 154 16.09 2.44 -2.27
CA THR A 154 16.85 1.47 -1.49
C THR A 154 16.13 1.00 -0.23
N LYS A 155 15.24 1.81 0.35
CA LYS A 155 14.53 1.46 1.59
C LYS A 155 13.30 0.60 1.32
N LEU A 156 13.13 -0.47 2.10
CA LEU A 156 11.88 -1.23 2.14
C LEU A 156 10.77 -0.35 2.74
N ALA A 157 9.63 -0.29 2.08
CA ALA A 157 8.44 0.37 2.59
C ALA A 157 7.59 -0.60 3.43
N LYS A 158 6.56 -0.06 4.09
CA LYS A 158 5.50 -0.84 4.75
C LYS A 158 4.21 -0.73 3.94
N VAL A 159 3.32 -1.70 4.14
CA VAL A 159 1.95 -1.63 3.60
C VAL A 159 1.29 -0.37 4.14
N GLY A 160 0.68 0.41 3.25
CA GLY A 160 0.00 1.65 3.58
C GLY A 160 0.90 2.86 3.80
N ASP A 161 2.22 2.73 3.61
CA ASP A 161 3.09 3.92 3.57
C ASP A 161 2.63 4.85 2.44
N VAL A 162 2.55 6.15 2.74
CA VAL A 162 2.34 7.20 1.73
C VAL A 162 3.67 7.90 1.49
N LYS A 163 4.31 7.57 0.36
CA LYS A 163 5.64 8.06 0.01
C LYS A 163 5.53 9.24 -0.94
N GLN A 164 6.36 10.25 -0.73
CA GLN A 164 6.55 11.31 -1.73
C GLN A 164 7.59 10.84 -2.74
N VAL A 165 7.20 10.72 -4.00
CA VAL A 165 8.03 10.15 -5.06
C VAL A 165 8.19 11.10 -6.24
N LYS A 166 9.29 10.93 -6.96
CA LYS A 166 9.49 11.51 -8.28
C LYS A 166 9.31 10.42 -9.34
N LEU A 167 8.55 10.73 -10.38
CA LEU A 167 8.36 9.82 -11.52
C LEU A 167 9.56 9.89 -12.46
N LEU A 168 9.97 8.76 -12.99
CA LEU A 168 11.17 8.60 -13.83
C LEU A 168 10.84 8.15 -15.25
N GLY A 169 9.76 7.40 -15.43
CA GLY A 169 9.37 6.79 -16.71
C GLY A 169 8.48 5.59 -16.45
N GLY A 170 8.22 4.74 -17.44
CA GLY A 170 7.33 3.60 -17.22
C GLY A 170 7.19 2.67 -18.42
N LEU A 171 6.49 1.56 -18.21
CA LEU A 171 6.25 0.53 -19.22
C LEU A 171 4.75 0.42 -19.51
N ALA A 172 4.39 0.28 -20.77
CA ALA A 172 3.02 0.00 -21.20
C ALA A 172 2.80 -1.52 -21.25
N MET A 173 2.39 -2.12 -20.15
CA MET A 173 2.06 -3.55 -20.15
C MET A 173 0.65 -3.75 -20.72
N LEU A 174 0.46 -4.88 -21.40
CA LEU A 174 -0.85 -5.39 -21.79
C LEU A 174 -1.16 -6.60 -20.91
N ASP A 175 -2.03 -6.40 -19.92
CA ASP A 175 -2.46 -7.45 -18.99
C ASP A 175 -3.81 -8.01 -19.44
N GLU A 176 -3.82 -9.24 -19.93
CA GLU A 176 -5.05 -9.88 -20.44
C GLU A 176 -5.81 -9.06 -21.51
N GLY A 177 -5.11 -8.16 -22.22
CA GLY A 177 -5.66 -7.31 -23.29
C GLY A 177 -6.03 -5.89 -22.84
N GLU A 178 -5.83 -5.56 -21.57
CA GLU A 178 -6.02 -4.23 -21.00
C GLU A 178 -4.67 -3.50 -20.87
N LEU A 179 -4.67 -2.19 -21.08
CA LEU A 179 -3.51 -1.34 -20.84
C LEU A 179 -3.34 -1.14 -19.35
N ASP A 180 -2.15 -1.47 -18.88
CA ASP A 180 -1.76 -1.46 -17.47
C ASP A 180 -0.37 -0.80 -17.37
N TRP A 181 -0.34 0.51 -17.11
CA TRP A 181 0.90 1.27 -17.02
C TRP A 181 1.67 0.95 -15.74
N LYS A 182 2.93 0.54 -15.89
CA LYS A 182 3.86 0.34 -14.76
C LYS A 182 4.83 1.51 -14.68
N VAL A 183 4.58 2.46 -13.79
CA VAL A 183 5.40 3.66 -13.62
C VAL A 183 6.60 3.38 -12.71
N PHE A 184 7.79 3.75 -13.15
CA PHE A 184 8.97 3.82 -12.29
C PHE A 184 9.00 5.12 -11.52
N ALA A 185 9.17 5.02 -10.20
CA ALA A 185 9.32 6.18 -9.32
C ALA A 185 10.42 5.95 -8.29
N ILE A 186 10.90 7.03 -7.67
CA ILE A 186 11.86 6.97 -6.57
C ILE A 186 11.42 7.89 -5.43
N ASP A 187 11.50 7.40 -4.19
CA ASP A 187 11.31 8.22 -2.99
C ASP A 187 12.26 9.43 -3.00
N ILE A 188 11.73 10.64 -2.80
CA ILE A 188 12.54 11.87 -2.79
C ILE A 188 13.59 11.89 -1.67
N LYS A 189 13.45 11.03 -0.67
CA LYS A 189 14.40 10.85 0.44
C LYS A 189 15.48 9.81 0.13
N ASP A 190 15.42 9.12 -1.00
CA ASP A 190 16.43 8.14 -1.39
C ASP A 190 17.77 8.83 -1.77
N PRO A 191 18.93 8.25 -1.42
CA PRO A 191 20.22 8.81 -1.81
C PRO A 191 20.40 9.02 -3.33
N LEU A 192 19.79 8.16 -4.16
CA LEU A 192 19.85 8.26 -5.62
C LEU A 192 18.80 9.21 -6.21
N ALA A 193 17.87 9.74 -5.41
CA ALA A 193 16.79 10.59 -5.90
C ALA A 193 17.28 11.86 -6.58
N LYS A 194 18.46 12.39 -6.22
CA LYS A 194 19.06 13.55 -6.90
C LYS A 194 19.61 13.20 -8.28
N THR A 195 20.06 11.96 -8.45
CA THR A 195 20.70 11.46 -9.66
C THR A 195 19.68 10.98 -10.68
N LEU A 196 18.68 10.21 -10.25
CA LEU A 196 17.67 9.65 -11.15
C LEU A 196 16.59 10.69 -11.43
N ASN A 197 16.48 11.20 -12.66
CA ASN A 197 15.54 12.24 -13.05
C ASN A 197 14.69 11.85 -14.28
N ASP A 198 15.13 10.88 -15.06
CA ASP A 198 14.41 10.28 -16.21
C ASP A 198 14.73 8.78 -16.33
N ILE A 199 14.10 8.10 -17.28
CA ILE A 199 14.21 6.67 -17.52
C ILE A 199 15.65 6.26 -17.88
N LYS A 200 16.35 7.13 -18.62
CA LYS A 200 17.75 6.93 -19.03
C LYS A 200 18.72 6.88 -17.85
N ASP A 201 18.37 7.58 -16.76
CA ASP A 201 19.19 7.54 -15.55
C ASP A 201 19.05 6.18 -14.85
N ILE A 202 17.89 5.52 -14.95
CA ILE A 202 17.73 4.14 -14.48
C ILE A 202 18.64 3.22 -15.31
N GLU A 203 18.63 3.32 -16.64
CA GLU A 203 19.50 2.51 -17.49
C GLU A 203 21.00 2.72 -17.20
N THR A 204 21.37 3.95 -16.87
CA THR A 204 22.77 4.32 -16.60
C THR A 204 23.23 3.86 -15.21
N HIS A 205 22.40 4.06 -14.18
CA HIS A 205 22.78 3.85 -12.78
C HIS A 205 22.30 2.52 -12.21
N LEU A 206 21.28 1.90 -12.82
CA LEU A 206 20.62 0.65 -12.43
C LEU A 206 20.35 -0.23 -13.67
N PRO A 207 21.38 -0.57 -14.48
CA PRO A 207 21.23 -1.09 -15.85
C PRO A 207 20.35 -2.34 -15.99
N ASP A 208 20.36 -3.24 -15.00
CA ASP A 208 19.59 -4.48 -15.06
C ASP A 208 18.14 -4.34 -14.55
N LEU A 209 17.77 -3.20 -13.98
CA LEU A 209 16.47 -3.03 -13.32
C LEU A 209 15.31 -3.12 -14.32
N ILE A 210 15.37 -2.39 -15.44
CA ILE A 210 14.29 -2.39 -16.44
C ILE A 210 14.16 -3.77 -17.10
N PRO A 211 15.24 -4.43 -17.57
CA PRO A 211 15.16 -5.80 -18.08
C PRO A 211 14.56 -6.79 -17.09
N HIS A 212 14.95 -6.72 -15.81
CA HIS A 212 14.36 -7.58 -14.79
C HIS A 212 12.89 -7.23 -14.51
N THR A 213 12.50 -5.96 -14.61
CA THR A 213 11.11 -5.52 -14.49
C THR A 213 10.22 -6.12 -15.57
N ILE A 214 10.65 -5.99 -16.82
CA ILE A 214 9.95 -6.56 -17.98
C ILE A 214 9.83 -8.08 -17.81
N ASN A 215 10.94 -8.75 -17.49
CA ASN A 215 10.93 -10.21 -17.30
C ASN A 215 10.03 -10.64 -16.14
N TRP A 216 9.98 -9.86 -15.05
CA TRP A 216 9.13 -10.18 -13.91
C TRP A 216 7.66 -10.11 -14.29
N PHE A 217 7.22 -8.95 -14.81
CA PHE A 217 5.82 -8.71 -15.18
C PHE A 217 5.34 -9.60 -16.34
N LYS A 218 6.23 -9.95 -17.26
CA LYS A 218 5.93 -10.91 -18.33
C LYS A 218 5.59 -12.30 -17.79
N ASN A 219 6.20 -12.73 -16.69
CA ASN A 219 6.18 -14.14 -16.25
C ASN A 219 5.44 -14.40 -14.92
N TYR A 220 5.16 -13.38 -14.08
CA TYR A 220 4.72 -13.61 -12.70
C TYR A 220 3.41 -14.40 -12.55
N LYS A 221 2.52 -14.37 -13.56
CA LYS A 221 1.26 -15.13 -13.55
C LYS A 221 1.36 -16.52 -14.17
N LYS A 222 2.50 -16.93 -14.74
CA LYS A 222 2.64 -18.22 -15.44
C LYS A 222 2.39 -19.41 -14.51
N ALA A 223 2.87 -19.31 -13.27
CA ALA A 223 2.66 -20.35 -12.27
C ALA A 223 1.17 -20.48 -11.84
N ASP A 224 0.33 -19.51 -12.19
CA ASP A 224 -1.13 -19.55 -12.03
C ASP A 224 -1.87 -20.03 -13.30
N GLY A 225 -1.13 -20.52 -14.31
CA GLY A 225 -1.67 -21.04 -15.57
C GLY A 225 -2.09 -19.96 -16.56
N LYS A 226 -1.67 -18.70 -16.34
CA LYS A 226 -1.90 -17.59 -17.27
C LYS A 226 -0.79 -17.51 -18.33
N PRO A 227 -1.08 -16.99 -19.53
CA PRO A 227 -0.06 -16.74 -20.55
C PRO A 227 0.93 -15.67 -20.10
N GLU A 228 2.00 -15.49 -20.88
CA GLU A 228 2.91 -14.35 -20.71
C GLU A 228 2.19 -13.04 -20.98
N ASN A 229 2.41 -12.05 -20.11
CA ASN A 229 1.96 -10.69 -20.38
C ASN A 229 2.80 -10.09 -21.53
N GLN A 230 2.19 -9.16 -22.26
CA GLN A 230 2.83 -8.47 -23.37
C GLN A 230 3.16 -7.04 -22.99
N PHE A 231 4.03 -6.39 -23.74
CA PHE A 231 4.30 -4.96 -23.61
C PHE A 231 4.10 -4.30 -24.97
N ALA A 232 3.47 -3.13 -24.96
CA ALA A 232 3.40 -2.28 -26.13
C ALA A 232 4.76 -1.63 -26.43
N PHE A 233 4.84 -0.93 -27.57
CA PHE A 233 6.03 -0.17 -27.99
C PHE A 233 7.33 -1.00 -27.95
N ASP A 234 7.26 -2.26 -28.40
CA ASP A 234 8.40 -3.18 -28.40
C ASP A 234 9.09 -3.37 -27.04
N SER A 235 8.34 -3.21 -25.95
CA SER A 235 8.84 -3.22 -24.56
C SER A 235 9.80 -2.06 -24.23
N GLU A 236 9.86 -1.02 -25.06
CA GLU A 236 10.67 0.17 -24.79
C GLU A 236 10.09 0.97 -23.61
N PRO A 237 10.93 1.32 -22.63
CA PRO A 237 10.48 2.12 -21.51
C PRO A 237 10.25 3.58 -21.95
N GLN A 238 9.12 4.13 -21.53
CA GLN A 238 8.68 5.48 -21.88
C GLN A 238 9.30 6.51 -20.93
N SER A 239 9.58 7.71 -21.46
CA SER A 239 10.22 8.80 -20.71
C SER A 239 9.34 9.32 -19.57
N LYS A 240 9.97 10.05 -18.66
CA LYS A 240 9.26 10.80 -17.62
C LYS A 240 8.17 11.71 -18.18
N GLU A 241 8.48 12.45 -19.25
CA GLU A 241 7.53 13.38 -19.88
C GLU A 241 6.26 12.65 -20.33
N LYS A 242 6.44 11.52 -21.03
CA LYS A 242 5.32 10.69 -21.48
C LYS A 242 4.48 10.18 -20.32
N ILE A 243 5.11 9.77 -19.23
CA ILE A 243 4.39 9.30 -18.04
C ILE A 243 3.66 10.43 -17.33
N LEU A 244 4.20 11.65 -17.30
CA LEU A 244 3.48 12.80 -16.76
C LEU A 244 2.19 13.08 -17.55
N ASP A 245 2.21 12.94 -18.88
CA ASP A 245 1.01 13.04 -19.69
C ASP A 245 -0.02 11.95 -19.35
N VAL A 246 0.42 10.69 -19.23
CA VAL A 246 -0.45 9.56 -18.83
C VAL A 246 -1.05 9.79 -17.44
N VAL A 247 -0.27 10.27 -16.47
CA VAL A 247 -0.76 10.59 -15.12
C VAL A 247 -1.78 11.72 -15.14
N ASN A 248 -1.54 12.77 -15.94
CA ASN A 248 -2.50 13.86 -16.09
C ASN A 248 -3.81 13.39 -16.76
N GLU A 249 -3.71 12.52 -17.77
CA GLU A 249 -4.84 11.93 -18.47
C GLU A 249 -5.68 11.05 -17.54
N THR A 250 -5.06 10.10 -16.85
CA THR A 250 -5.71 9.20 -15.88
C THR A 250 -6.28 9.95 -14.68
N HIS A 251 -5.65 11.04 -14.23
CA HIS A 251 -6.26 11.95 -13.24
C HIS A 251 -7.49 12.67 -13.79
N GLY A 252 -7.49 13.05 -15.07
CA GLY A 252 -8.65 13.57 -15.78
C GLY A 252 -9.79 12.56 -15.83
N TYR A 253 -9.49 11.28 -16.10
CA TYR A 253 -10.48 10.20 -16.06
C TYR A 253 -11.04 9.96 -14.67
N TRP A 254 -10.20 9.98 -13.63
CA TRP A 254 -10.66 9.91 -12.24
C TRP A 254 -11.59 11.08 -11.87
N LYS A 255 -11.30 12.32 -12.33
CA LYS A 255 -12.23 13.45 -12.14
C LYS A 255 -13.56 13.24 -12.84
N LYS A 256 -13.56 12.68 -14.05
CA LYS A 256 -14.81 12.31 -14.76
C LYS A 256 -15.58 11.25 -13.99
N LEU A 257 -14.89 10.22 -13.47
CA LEU A 257 -15.47 9.17 -12.64
C LEU A 257 -16.22 9.78 -11.46
N LEU A 258 -15.58 10.67 -10.68
CA LEU A 258 -16.20 11.32 -9.51
C LEU A 258 -17.46 12.15 -9.84
N ASN A 259 -17.46 12.80 -11.00
CA ASN A 259 -18.55 13.67 -11.44
C ASN A 259 -19.59 12.97 -12.31
N SER A 260 -19.45 11.67 -12.56
CA SER A 260 -20.37 10.92 -13.42
C SER A 260 -21.70 10.67 -12.69
N ASN A 261 -22.79 10.84 -13.45
CA ASN A 261 -24.14 10.42 -13.08
C ASN A 261 -24.54 9.12 -13.83
N ASP A 262 -23.59 8.48 -14.53
CA ASP A 262 -23.83 7.21 -15.21
C ASP A 262 -23.87 6.07 -14.18
N PRO A 263 -24.99 5.33 -14.03
CA PRO A 263 -25.11 4.23 -13.07
C PRO A 263 -24.04 3.13 -13.27
N SER A 264 -23.53 2.96 -14.49
CA SER A 264 -22.45 2.01 -14.79
C SER A 264 -21.07 2.45 -14.27
N MET A 265 -20.93 3.73 -13.94
CA MET A 265 -19.76 4.33 -13.27
C MET A 265 -20.03 4.61 -11.78
N GLU A 266 -21.29 4.74 -11.37
CA GLU A 266 -21.74 5.14 -10.04
C GLU A 266 -21.46 4.10 -8.94
N THR A 267 -21.36 2.81 -9.30
CA THR A 267 -21.17 1.70 -8.37
C THR A 267 -19.77 1.57 -7.74
N LYS A 268 -18.80 2.43 -8.10
CA LYS A 268 -17.39 2.31 -7.66
C LYS A 268 -16.90 3.45 -6.77
N ILE A 269 -17.74 4.44 -6.49
CA ILE A 269 -17.40 5.54 -5.58
C ILE A 269 -18.28 5.34 -4.36
N SER A 270 -17.70 4.91 -3.24
CA SER A 270 -18.43 4.98 -1.97
C SER A 270 -18.61 6.47 -1.61
N LYS A 271 -19.68 7.10 -2.11
CA LYS A 271 -20.01 8.52 -1.86
C LYS A 271 -20.48 8.81 -0.42
N ASN A 272 -20.29 7.89 0.53
CA ASN A 272 -20.75 8.08 1.89
C ASN A 272 -19.64 8.67 2.77
N PHE A 273 -19.46 10.00 2.67
CA PHE A 273 -18.88 10.77 3.76
C PHE A 273 -19.85 10.71 4.96
N SER A 274 -19.69 9.72 5.84
CA SER A 274 -20.30 9.79 7.17
C SER A 274 -19.37 10.60 8.08
N SER A 275 -19.84 11.75 8.53
CA SER A 275 -19.17 12.59 9.53
C SER A 275 -19.13 11.95 10.93
N ASP A 276 -19.74 10.78 11.11
CA ASP A 276 -19.81 10.05 12.37
C ASP A 276 -19.14 8.68 12.24
N LEU A 277 -17.84 8.60 12.57
CA LEU A 277 -17.15 7.33 12.79
C LEU A 277 -16.21 7.44 13.98
N SER A 278 -16.78 7.35 15.18
CA SER A 278 -16.07 6.91 16.39
C SER A 278 -15.78 5.42 16.30
N VAL A 279 -14.95 5.00 15.34
CA VAL A 279 -14.47 3.61 15.26
C VAL A 279 -13.11 3.55 15.94
N ALA A 280 -13.03 2.80 17.03
CA ALA A 280 -11.80 2.59 17.77
C ALA A 280 -10.81 1.76 16.94
N PHE A 281 -9.82 2.41 16.33
CA PHE A 281 -8.69 1.76 15.69
C PHE A 281 -7.49 1.79 16.65
N LYS A 282 -6.89 0.63 16.95
CA LYS A 282 -5.59 0.54 17.63
C LYS A 282 -4.47 0.31 16.60
N GLU A 283 -3.28 0.86 16.87
CA GLU A 283 -2.06 0.55 16.11
C GLU A 283 -1.76 -0.95 16.28
N ASN A 284 -2.16 -1.76 15.30
CA ASN A 284 -2.16 -3.21 15.43
C ASN A 284 -0.79 -3.78 14.99
N GLU A 285 0.16 -3.87 15.92
CA GLU A 285 1.44 -4.57 15.73
C GLU A 285 1.25 -6.08 15.42
N ASP A 286 0.09 -6.67 15.73
CA ASP A 286 -0.14 -8.11 15.56
C ASP A 286 -0.33 -8.53 14.09
N PHE A 287 -0.80 -7.64 13.21
CA PHE A 287 -0.84 -7.93 11.76
C PHE A 287 0.56 -7.99 11.16
N TYR A 288 1.48 -7.15 11.65
CA TYR A 288 2.89 -7.17 11.26
C TYR A 288 3.58 -8.48 11.69
N ASN A 289 3.20 -9.03 12.84
CA ASN A 289 3.68 -10.32 13.33
C ASN A 289 3.03 -11.50 12.58
N ALA A 290 1.74 -11.43 12.23
CA ALA A 290 1.08 -12.41 11.34
C ALA A 290 1.71 -12.47 9.94
N HIS A 291 2.22 -11.35 9.44
CA HIS A 291 2.95 -11.29 8.17
C HIS A 291 4.30 -12.03 8.23
N LYS A 292 5.00 -12.01 9.37
CA LYS A 292 6.20 -12.85 9.60
C LYS A 292 5.87 -14.33 9.74
N ILE A 293 4.72 -14.68 10.31
CA ILE A 293 4.24 -16.06 10.46
C ILE A 293 4.00 -16.73 9.10
N LEU A 294 3.62 -15.96 8.07
CA LEU A 294 3.39 -16.45 6.71
C LEU A 294 4.68 -16.62 5.88
N GLN A 295 5.84 -16.20 6.39
CA GLN A 295 7.14 -16.25 5.69
C GLN A 295 7.91 -17.59 5.82
N GLY A 296 7.32 -18.63 6.41
CA GLY A 296 7.91 -19.98 6.34
C GLY A 296 9.26 -20.13 7.04
N ASP A 297 9.38 -19.66 8.28
CA ASP A 297 10.54 -19.97 9.13
C ASP A 297 10.51 -21.48 9.53
N PRO A 298 11.47 -22.30 9.07
CA PRO A 298 11.51 -23.72 9.41
C PRO A 298 11.74 -23.97 10.91
N TYR A 299 12.32 -23.00 11.63
CA TYR A 299 12.59 -23.11 13.07
C TYR A 299 11.31 -23.06 13.90
N LEU A 300 10.30 -22.30 13.45
CA LEU A 300 9.00 -22.18 14.12
C LEU A 300 8.09 -23.38 13.85
N THR A 301 8.16 -23.97 12.66
CA THR A 301 7.47 -25.25 12.37
C THR A 301 8.03 -26.37 13.25
N GLN A 302 9.36 -26.40 13.43
CA GLN A 302 10.01 -27.33 14.34
C GLN A 302 9.66 -27.04 15.81
N LEU A 303 9.61 -25.77 16.22
CA LEU A 303 9.22 -25.38 17.59
C LEU A 303 7.75 -25.72 17.91
N MET A 304 6.81 -25.49 16.98
CA MET A 304 5.38 -25.81 17.14
C MET A 304 5.13 -27.33 17.19
N ASN A 305 5.88 -28.10 16.39
CA ASN A 305 5.84 -29.57 16.44
C ASN A 305 6.48 -30.12 17.72
N THR A 306 7.52 -29.47 18.25
CA THR A 306 8.18 -29.87 19.51
C THR A 306 7.31 -29.53 20.73
N LEU A 307 6.47 -28.49 20.64
CA LEU A 307 5.56 -28.05 21.71
C LEU A 307 4.16 -28.70 21.65
N ASN A 308 3.88 -29.55 20.65
CA ASN A 308 2.65 -30.34 20.51
C ASN A 308 1.34 -29.51 20.57
N ILE A 309 1.34 -28.31 20.00
CA ILE A 309 0.17 -27.42 19.99
C ILE A 309 -0.67 -27.73 18.75
N ASN A 310 -1.84 -28.34 18.97
CA ASN A 310 -2.79 -28.70 17.92
C ASN A 310 -3.67 -27.49 17.57
N SER A 311 -3.82 -27.17 16.28
CA SER A 311 -4.50 -25.95 15.79
C SER A 311 -6.00 -25.86 16.12
N ASN A 312 -6.58 -26.91 16.68
CA ASN A 312 -8.01 -26.98 17.03
C ASN A 312 -8.34 -26.48 18.45
N ASN A 313 -7.33 -26.13 19.27
CA ASN A 313 -7.53 -25.72 20.68
C ASN A 313 -7.21 -24.24 20.97
N LEU A 314 -7.15 -23.37 19.96
CA LEU A 314 -7.02 -21.93 20.18
C LEU A 314 -8.38 -21.31 20.54
N GLU A 315 -8.89 -21.61 21.74
CA GLU A 315 -9.81 -20.69 22.43
C GLU A 315 -8.97 -19.60 23.09
N LEU A 316 -8.92 -18.42 22.44
CA LEU A 316 -8.41 -17.21 23.06
C LEU A 316 -9.43 -16.76 24.11
N LYS A 317 -9.20 -17.10 25.39
CA LYS A 317 -9.91 -16.45 26.48
C LYS A 317 -9.51 -14.97 26.54
N PRO A 318 -10.48 -14.04 26.58
CA PRO A 318 -10.17 -12.63 26.75
C PRO A 318 -9.45 -12.44 28.10
N LYS A 319 -8.30 -11.76 28.08
CA LYS A 319 -7.71 -11.21 29.31
C LYS A 319 -8.65 -10.11 29.78
N SER A 320 -9.37 -10.41 30.84
CA SER A 320 -10.08 -9.43 31.67
C SER A 320 -9.10 -8.36 32.14
N ASP A 321 -9.35 -7.12 31.75
CA ASP A 321 -9.19 -5.94 32.59
C ASP A 321 -10.17 -4.89 32.06
N GLU A 322 -11.36 -4.88 32.65
CA GLU A 322 -12.38 -3.85 32.48
C GLU A 322 -11.85 -2.52 33.05
N LEU A 323 -11.79 -1.48 32.24
CA LEU A 323 -11.89 -0.09 32.71
C LEU A 323 -13.30 0.40 32.39
N GLN A 324 -14.22 0.18 33.33
CA GLN A 324 -15.52 0.86 33.34
C GLN A 324 -15.30 2.33 33.69
N LEU A 325 -15.56 3.24 32.74
CA LEU A 325 -15.77 4.64 33.03
C LEU A 325 -17.22 4.84 33.47
N HIS A 326 -17.44 4.99 34.78
CA HIS A 326 -18.71 5.46 35.32
C HIS A 326 -18.94 6.93 34.95
N TYR A 327 -20.01 7.21 34.23
CA TYR A 327 -20.62 8.54 34.18
C TYR A 327 -21.51 8.70 35.42
N ASN A 328 -21.10 9.56 36.35
CA ASN A 328 -22.04 10.15 37.32
C ASN A 328 -22.65 11.41 36.69
N LYS A 329 -23.97 11.52 36.86
CA LYS A 329 -24.91 12.49 36.29
C LYS A 329 -24.47 13.95 36.34
#